data_AF-A0A395I912-F1
#
_entry.id   AF-A0A395I912-F1
#
_cell.length_a   1.000
_cell.length_b   1.000
_cell.length_c   1.000
_cell.angle_alpha   90.00
_cell.angle_beta   90.00
_cell.angle_gamma   90.00
#
_symmetry.space_group_name_H-M   'P 1'
#
loop_
_entity.id
_entity.type
_entity.pdbx_description
1 polymer ?
#
loop_
_entity_poly.entity_id
_entity_poly.type
_entity_poly.pdbx_seq_one_letter_code
_entity_poly.pdbx_strand_id
1 'polypeptide(L)'
;MLFSNYIRAAALFAAMASAIPIALPPTATDVQVETETTVVTEVLVAGSHGQGSHTTTTVKPTTTTAHHTSTTTHASPTASASASAVASSSSSAKGGRVEIVNNLNHTIYAWSVSNTQGKMQTLVPSGGTFTETWRTNPDGGGISIKLSSTKEVSKVLQFEYTAESETVWWDLSCINMEKNSWFTTHGFSATPSIESCPSAKCAAGDTNCSEAYQNPDDVDTLSCSSDSVIKLVLG
;
A
#
# COMPACT_ATOMS: atom_id res chain seq x y z
N MET A 1 -36.66 -0.22 25.21
CA MET A 1 -36.50 0.77 24.11
C MET A 1 -35.16 1.49 24.25
N LEU A 2 -34.03 0.78 24.12
CA LEU A 2 -32.68 1.35 24.31
C LEU A 2 -31.64 0.91 23.25
N PHE A 3 -32.06 0.25 22.18
CA PHE A 3 -31.15 -0.20 21.10
C PHE A 3 -31.08 0.76 19.90
N SER A 4 -31.79 1.89 19.94
CA SER A 4 -31.99 2.77 18.77
C SER A 4 -30.98 3.91 18.64
N ASN A 5 -30.05 4.08 19.59
CA ASN A 5 -29.13 5.22 19.63
C ASN A 5 -27.67 4.88 19.27
N TYR A 6 -27.29 3.61 19.17
CA TYR A 6 -25.91 3.21 18.85
C TYR A 6 -25.63 3.10 17.33
N ILE A 7 -26.68 2.95 16.51
CA ILE A 7 -26.54 2.82 15.05
C ILE A 7 -26.25 4.19 14.38
N ARG A 8 -26.45 5.31 15.10
CA ARG A 8 -26.23 6.67 14.56
C ARG A 8 -24.77 7.14 14.57
N ALA A 9 -23.85 6.38 15.15
CA ALA A 9 -22.49 6.85 15.40
C ALA A 9 -21.45 6.45 14.34
N ALA A 10 -21.76 5.52 13.41
CA ALA A 10 -20.80 5.14 12.38
C ALA A 10 -20.56 6.29 11.37
N ALA A 11 -21.62 6.99 10.95
CA ALA A 11 -21.53 8.07 9.96
C ALA A 11 -21.21 9.46 10.52
N LEU A 12 -21.31 9.69 11.84
CA LEU A 12 -21.21 11.05 12.42
C LEU A 12 -19.82 11.50 12.86
N PHE A 13 -18.78 10.67 12.76
CA PHE A 13 -17.43 11.02 13.23
C PHE A 13 -16.41 11.32 12.13
N ALA A 14 -16.85 11.60 10.89
CA ALA A 14 -15.99 12.07 9.80
C ALA A 14 -15.54 13.56 9.93
N ALA A 15 -15.74 14.21 11.08
CA ALA A 15 -15.41 15.62 11.28
C ALA A 15 -14.74 15.90 12.64
N MET A 16 -13.58 15.29 12.90
CA MET A 16 -12.59 15.87 13.81
C MET A 16 -11.30 16.08 13.02
N ALA A 17 -11.30 17.15 12.22
CA ALA A 17 -10.07 17.70 11.68
C ALA A 17 -9.16 18.05 12.88
N SER A 18 -7.99 17.42 12.91
CA SER A 18 -6.91 17.79 13.82
C SER A 18 -6.61 19.28 13.64
N ALA A 19 -7.00 20.09 14.62
CA ALA A 19 -6.39 21.40 14.81
C ALA A 19 -4.95 21.13 15.28
N ILE A 20 -4.04 20.97 14.32
CA ILE A 20 -2.60 21.02 14.58
C ILE A 20 -2.32 22.44 15.11
N PRO A 21 -1.74 22.62 16.31
CA PRO A 21 -1.27 23.94 16.70
C PRO A 21 -0.23 24.39 15.68
N ILE A 22 -0.51 25.52 15.01
CA ILE A 22 0.47 26.22 14.17
C ILE A 22 1.67 26.50 15.07
N ALA A 23 2.72 25.71 14.92
CA ALA A 23 4.02 26.03 15.47
C ALA A 23 4.42 27.38 14.85
N LEU A 24 4.50 28.41 15.70
CA LEU A 24 5.12 29.67 15.31
C LEU A 24 6.52 29.36 14.74
N PRO A 25 6.92 30.01 13.63
CA PRO A 25 8.28 29.87 13.12
C PRO A 25 9.28 30.37 14.18
N PRO A 26 10.42 29.68 14.35
CA PRO A 26 11.46 30.14 15.26
C PRO A 26 12.01 31.49 14.78
N THR A 27 12.24 32.38 15.75
CA THR A 27 12.95 33.65 15.58
C THR A 27 14.26 33.45 14.83
N ALA A 28 14.43 34.21 13.75
CA ALA A 28 15.65 34.25 12.95
C ALA A 28 16.87 34.43 13.84
N THR A 29 17.80 33.47 13.77
CA THR A 29 19.15 33.61 14.28
C THR A 29 20.13 33.50 13.13
N ASP A 30 21.19 34.28 13.28
CA ASP A 30 22.17 34.78 12.33
C ASP A 30 22.72 33.83 11.25
N VAL A 31 22.99 34.42 10.08
CA VAL A 31 23.56 33.79 8.89
C VAL A 31 25.07 33.65 9.09
N GLN A 32 25.60 32.43 8.96
CA GLN A 32 27.03 32.23 8.73
C GLN A 32 27.24 31.72 7.30
N VAL A 33 27.79 32.60 6.46
CA VAL A 33 28.22 32.29 5.09
C VAL A 33 29.59 31.63 5.17
N GLU A 34 29.65 30.33 4.98
CA GLU A 34 30.92 29.63 4.78
C GLU A 34 31.20 29.55 3.28
N THR A 35 32.30 30.18 2.85
CA THR A 35 32.72 30.32 1.46
C THR A 35 33.58 29.11 1.09
N GLU A 36 33.05 28.18 0.30
CA GLU A 36 33.85 27.09 -0.25
C GLU A 36 34.48 27.54 -1.58
N THR A 37 35.82 27.51 -1.62
CA THR A 37 36.63 27.91 -2.78
C THR A 37 36.86 26.70 -3.69
N THR A 38 36.21 26.67 -4.86
CA THR A 38 36.46 25.64 -5.88
C THR A 38 37.69 26.02 -6.71
N VAL A 39 38.74 25.20 -6.63
CA VAL A 39 39.93 25.30 -7.50
C VAL A 39 39.61 24.65 -8.85
N VAL A 40 39.47 25.47 -9.90
CA VAL A 40 39.37 25.00 -11.28
C VAL A 40 40.78 24.82 -11.84
N THR A 41 41.15 23.59 -12.19
CA THR A 41 42.37 23.33 -12.97
C THR A 41 41.98 23.19 -14.44
N GLU A 42 42.28 24.20 -15.25
CA GLU A 42 42.23 24.10 -16.70
C GLU A 42 43.45 23.32 -17.21
N VAL A 43 43.22 22.30 -18.04
CA VAL A 43 44.26 21.69 -18.87
C VAL A 43 43.89 21.94 -20.34
N LEU A 44 44.59 22.88 -20.95
CA LEU A 44 44.68 23.07 -22.39
C LEU A 44 45.75 22.15 -22.96
N VAL A 45 45.47 21.34 -23.99
CA VAL A 45 46.38 21.13 -25.14
C VAL A 45 45.59 20.80 -26.42
N ALA A 46 46.09 21.41 -27.51
CA ALA A 46 45.62 21.49 -28.88
C ALA A 46 45.44 20.17 -29.67
N GLY A 47 44.64 20.28 -30.74
CA GLY A 47 44.37 19.20 -31.70
C GLY A 47 45.40 19.04 -32.83
N SER A 48 45.23 17.96 -33.61
CA SER A 48 45.81 17.76 -34.93
C SER A 48 44.98 16.75 -35.74
N HIS A 49 44.91 17.00 -37.05
CA HIS A 49 44.19 16.25 -38.10
C HIS A 49 44.74 14.83 -38.35
N GLY A 50 43.90 13.94 -38.90
CA GLY A 50 44.38 12.74 -39.60
C GLY A 50 43.30 11.71 -39.96
N GLN A 51 43.03 11.56 -41.26
CA GLN A 51 42.27 10.47 -41.90
C GLN A 51 42.96 9.10 -41.80
N GLY A 52 42.17 8.02 -41.93
CA GLY A 52 42.63 6.66 -42.28
C GLY A 52 42.13 5.59 -41.29
N SER A 53 41.14 4.77 -41.66
CA SER A 53 41.28 3.49 -42.39
C SER A 53 41.58 2.29 -41.48
N HIS A 54 40.59 1.37 -41.43
CA HIS A 54 40.58 -0.07 -41.15
C HIS A 54 41.67 -0.69 -40.25
N THR A 55 41.24 -1.56 -39.32
CA THR A 55 41.67 -2.99 -39.26
C THR A 55 40.81 -3.77 -38.26
N THR A 56 40.07 -4.76 -38.76
CA THR A 56 39.46 -5.85 -37.99
C THR A 56 40.56 -6.78 -37.52
N THR A 57 40.60 -7.16 -36.23
CA THR A 57 41.42 -8.30 -35.77
C THR A 57 40.61 -9.23 -34.88
N THR A 58 40.37 -10.40 -35.43
CA THR A 58 39.82 -11.63 -34.84
C THR A 58 40.77 -12.19 -33.78
N VAL A 59 40.25 -12.50 -32.59
CA VAL A 59 41.00 -13.22 -31.56
C VAL A 59 40.66 -14.71 -31.66
N LYS A 60 41.67 -15.53 -31.95
CA LYS A 60 41.62 -17.01 -32.01
C LYS A 60 41.90 -17.58 -30.60
N PRO A 61 41.14 -18.58 -30.10
CA PRO A 61 41.46 -19.23 -28.84
C PRO A 61 42.62 -20.22 -29.03
N THR A 62 43.59 -20.16 -28.11
CA THR A 62 44.75 -21.06 -28.07
C THR A 62 44.47 -22.25 -27.15
N THR A 63 44.58 -23.45 -27.72
CA THR A 63 44.45 -24.75 -27.05
C THR A 63 45.67 -25.02 -26.16
N THR A 64 45.44 -25.40 -24.90
CA THR A 64 46.46 -26.09 -24.09
C THR A 64 45.93 -27.48 -23.74
N THR A 65 46.60 -28.49 -24.28
CA THR A 65 46.37 -29.91 -24.04
C THR A 65 47.02 -30.31 -22.72
N ALA A 66 46.27 -30.97 -21.84
CA ALA A 66 46.83 -31.86 -20.83
C ALA A 66 46.08 -33.19 -20.90
N HIS A 67 46.80 -34.23 -21.30
CA HIS A 67 46.38 -35.62 -21.21
C HIS A 67 46.41 -36.06 -19.74
N HIS A 68 45.40 -36.80 -19.27
CA HIS A 68 45.64 -37.95 -18.41
C HIS A 68 44.42 -38.90 -18.42
N THR A 69 44.73 -40.11 -18.90
CA THR A 69 44.13 -41.45 -18.80
C THR A 69 42.75 -41.64 -18.16
N SER A 70 41.85 -42.22 -18.96
CA SER A 70 40.56 -42.79 -18.58
C SER A 70 40.70 -44.15 -17.86
N THR A 71 39.96 -44.34 -16.77
CA THR A 71 39.52 -45.66 -16.30
C THR A 71 38.03 -45.62 -16.00
N THR A 72 37.28 -46.39 -16.76
CA THR A 72 35.85 -46.68 -16.64
C THR A 72 35.61 -47.67 -15.51
N THR A 73 34.68 -47.36 -14.60
CA THR A 73 33.86 -48.38 -13.91
C THR A 73 32.53 -47.78 -13.45
N HIS A 74 31.48 -48.56 -13.68
CA HIS A 74 30.07 -48.33 -13.42
C HIS A 74 29.73 -48.18 -11.93
N ALA A 75 28.74 -47.34 -11.60
CA ALA A 75 27.48 -47.73 -10.95
C ALA A 75 26.71 -46.49 -10.45
N SER A 76 25.41 -46.46 -10.76
CA SER A 76 24.43 -45.51 -10.23
C SER A 76 24.37 -45.54 -8.70
N PRO A 77 24.01 -44.41 -8.09
CA PRO A 77 22.79 -44.43 -7.31
C PRO A 77 21.84 -43.30 -7.74
N THR A 78 20.61 -43.70 -8.05
CA THR A 78 19.45 -42.83 -8.19
C THR A 78 19.21 -42.15 -6.85
N ALA A 79 19.72 -40.93 -6.67
CA ALA A 79 19.35 -40.10 -5.54
C ALA A 79 17.94 -39.56 -5.80
N SER A 80 16.91 -40.21 -5.24
CA SER A 80 15.60 -39.59 -5.07
C SER A 80 15.78 -38.39 -4.14
N ALA A 81 15.91 -37.22 -4.72
CA ALA A 81 15.73 -35.96 -4.01
C ALA A 81 14.24 -35.85 -3.67
N SER A 82 13.87 -36.29 -2.48
CA SER A 82 12.58 -35.98 -1.87
C SER A 82 12.49 -34.45 -1.74
N ALA A 83 11.77 -33.81 -2.65
CA ALA A 83 11.37 -32.42 -2.48
C ALA A 83 10.42 -32.36 -1.28
N SER A 84 10.96 -32.04 -0.11
CA SER A 84 10.15 -31.59 1.02
C SER A 84 9.53 -30.26 0.61
N ALA A 85 8.31 -30.31 0.09
CA ALA A 85 7.46 -29.14 -0.02
C ALA A 85 7.32 -28.57 1.39
N VAL A 86 8.00 -27.45 1.65
CA VAL A 86 7.64 -26.58 2.77
C VAL A 86 6.25 -26.08 2.45
N ALA A 87 5.24 -26.76 2.98
CA ALA A 87 3.92 -26.18 3.07
C ALA A 87 4.10 -24.92 3.91
N SER A 88 4.11 -23.77 3.24
CA SER A 88 3.90 -22.48 3.89
C SER A 88 2.52 -22.57 4.52
N SER A 89 2.47 -23.03 5.77
CA SER A 89 1.30 -22.90 6.61
C SER A 89 1.13 -21.42 6.82
N SER A 90 0.40 -20.76 5.92
CA SER A 90 -0.25 -19.51 6.22
C SER A 90 -1.09 -19.81 7.45
N SER A 91 -0.59 -19.43 8.62
CA SER A 91 -1.41 -19.32 9.80
C SER A 91 -2.49 -18.32 9.42
N SER A 92 -3.62 -18.82 8.92
CA SER A 92 -4.83 -18.03 8.84
C SER A 92 -5.06 -17.56 10.26
N ALA A 93 -4.76 -16.29 10.51
CA ALA A 93 -5.11 -15.66 11.76
C ALA A 93 -6.58 -16.01 12.00
N LYS A 94 -6.85 -16.73 13.10
CA LYS A 94 -8.22 -17.08 13.47
C LYS A 94 -8.88 -15.76 13.85
N GLY A 95 -9.75 -15.26 12.97
CA GLY A 95 -10.46 -13.99 13.14
C GLY A 95 -10.52 -13.20 11.84
N GLY A 96 -11.59 -12.42 11.68
CA GLY A 96 -11.75 -11.54 10.54
C GLY A 96 -10.80 -10.35 10.56
N ARG A 97 -10.68 -9.70 9.41
CA ARG A 97 -9.75 -8.58 9.17
C ARG A 97 -10.16 -7.79 7.94
N VAL A 98 -9.64 -6.58 7.82
CA VAL A 98 -9.59 -5.88 6.52
C VAL A 98 -8.26 -6.19 5.84
N GLU A 99 -8.31 -6.44 4.53
CA GLU A 99 -7.15 -6.58 3.66
C GLU A 99 -7.28 -5.58 2.51
N ILE A 100 -6.37 -4.62 2.43
CA ILE A 100 -6.38 -3.59 1.39
C ILE A 100 -5.25 -3.89 0.41
N VAL A 101 -5.57 -3.94 -0.88
CA VAL A 101 -4.62 -4.24 -1.96
C VAL A 101 -4.54 -3.07 -2.92
N ASN A 102 -3.32 -2.59 -3.15
CA ASN A 102 -3.03 -1.49 -4.05
C ASN A 102 -2.62 -2.02 -5.44
N ASN A 103 -3.57 -2.21 -6.35
CA ASN A 103 -3.24 -2.58 -7.75
C ASN A 103 -2.91 -1.38 -8.63
N LEU A 104 -3.07 -0.17 -8.09
CA LEU A 104 -2.72 1.09 -8.73
C LEU A 104 -1.23 1.12 -9.11
N ASN A 105 -0.89 1.85 -10.17
CA ASN A 105 0.51 2.11 -10.53
C ASN A 105 1.15 3.26 -9.72
N HIS A 106 0.51 3.64 -8.60
CA HIS A 106 0.91 4.72 -7.72
C HIS A 106 1.00 4.24 -6.26
N THR A 107 1.85 4.89 -5.47
CA THR A 107 2.03 4.54 -4.06
C THR A 107 0.85 5.06 -3.24
N ILE A 108 0.28 4.21 -2.39
CA ILE A 108 -0.79 4.58 -1.47
C ILE A 108 -0.26 4.56 -0.04
N TYR A 109 -0.74 5.50 0.77
CA TYR A 109 -0.43 5.62 2.19
C TYR A 109 -1.68 5.32 3.00
N ALA A 110 -1.54 4.50 4.04
CA ALA A 110 -2.64 4.08 4.90
C ALA A 110 -2.39 4.47 6.36
N TRP A 111 -3.45 4.89 7.05
CA TRP A 111 -3.44 5.12 8.49
C TRP A 111 -4.66 4.47 9.11
N SER A 112 -4.44 3.67 10.13
CA SER A 112 -5.53 3.20 10.99
C SER A 112 -5.80 4.23 12.07
N VAL A 113 -7.01 4.79 12.07
CA VAL A 113 -7.39 5.90 12.97
C VAL A 113 -8.52 5.46 13.88
N SER A 114 -8.27 5.51 15.19
CA SER A 114 -9.30 5.43 16.24
C SER A 114 -9.39 6.79 16.95
N ASN A 115 -9.46 6.81 18.28
CA ASN A 115 -9.18 8.00 19.08
C ASN A 115 -7.78 8.62 18.85
N THR A 116 -6.84 7.86 18.28
CA THR A 116 -5.52 8.33 17.88
C THR A 116 -5.20 7.88 16.46
N GLN A 117 -4.37 8.68 15.77
CA GLN A 117 -3.87 8.31 14.45
C GLN A 117 -2.71 7.32 14.58
N GLY A 118 -2.83 6.17 13.93
CA GLY A 118 -1.76 5.18 13.82
C GLY A 118 -0.59 5.65 12.95
N LYS A 119 0.46 4.83 12.89
CA LYS A 119 1.63 5.11 12.04
C LYS A 119 1.26 4.98 10.55
N MET A 120 1.78 5.87 9.73
CA MET A 120 1.69 5.76 8.26
C MET A 120 2.25 4.42 7.79
N GLN A 121 1.45 3.69 7.01
CA GLN A 121 1.89 2.51 6.27
C GLN A 121 2.00 2.88 4.78
N THR A 122 2.97 2.30 4.08
CA THR A 122 3.18 2.54 2.65
C THR A 122 2.86 1.27 1.86
N LEU A 123 1.91 1.36 0.96
CA LEU A 123 1.51 0.31 0.04
C LEU A 123 2.17 0.61 -1.31
N VAL A 124 3.15 -0.21 -1.67
CA VAL A 124 3.84 -0.08 -2.96
C VAL A 124 2.87 -0.27 -4.13
N PRO A 125 3.14 0.34 -5.30
CA PRO A 125 2.35 0.11 -6.50
C PRO A 125 2.24 -1.37 -6.89
N SER A 126 1.18 -1.73 -7.61
CA SER A 126 1.02 -3.02 -8.29
C SER A 126 1.10 -4.25 -7.37
N GLY A 127 0.49 -4.16 -6.19
CA GLY A 127 0.24 -5.30 -5.30
C GLY A 127 0.62 -5.07 -3.84
N GLY A 128 1.03 -3.86 -3.44
CA GLY A 128 1.28 -3.56 -2.03
C GLY A 128 0.01 -3.73 -1.17
N THR A 129 0.17 -4.22 0.06
CA THR A 129 -0.98 -4.54 0.92
C THR A 129 -0.91 -3.87 2.28
N PHE A 130 -2.09 -3.64 2.85
CA PHE A 130 -2.30 -3.33 4.27
C PHE A 130 -3.25 -4.36 4.86
N THR A 131 -3.04 -4.74 6.11
CA THR A 131 -3.91 -5.70 6.80
C THR A 131 -4.09 -5.29 8.24
N GLU A 132 -5.33 -5.32 8.71
CA GLU A 132 -5.66 -5.05 10.10
C GLU A 132 -6.75 -6.03 10.57
N THR A 133 -6.42 -6.80 11.60
CA THR A 133 -7.42 -7.59 12.34
C THR A 133 -8.40 -6.65 13.04
N TRP A 134 -9.66 -7.05 13.08
CA TRP A 134 -10.68 -6.29 13.79
C TRP A 134 -10.26 -5.99 15.23
N ARG A 135 -10.41 -4.72 15.62
CA ARG A 135 -10.23 -4.26 17.00
C ARG A 135 -11.36 -3.30 17.36
N THR A 136 -11.57 -3.10 18.65
CA THR A 136 -12.50 -2.08 19.15
C THR A 136 -11.78 -0.75 19.33
N ASN A 137 -12.53 0.36 19.23
CA ASN A 137 -12.05 1.66 19.65
C ASN A 137 -12.27 1.81 21.16
N PRO A 138 -11.23 2.01 21.99
CA PRO A 138 -11.35 2.07 23.45
C PRO A 138 -12.33 3.14 23.96
N ASP A 139 -12.45 4.25 23.23
CA ASP A 139 -13.31 5.39 23.60
C ASP A 139 -14.71 5.30 22.96
N GLY A 140 -15.03 4.17 22.31
CA GLY A 140 -16.26 3.95 21.56
C GLY A 140 -16.20 4.45 20.11
N GLY A 141 -17.25 4.16 19.35
CA GLY A 141 -17.32 4.46 17.91
C GLY A 141 -16.49 3.51 17.02
N GLY A 142 -16.39 3.86 15.74
CA GLY A 142 -15.68 3.07 14.74
C GLY A 142 -14.18 3.38 14.64
N ILE A 143 -13.53 2.66 13.73
CA ILE A 143 -12.16 2.83 13.27
C ILE A 143 -12.23 3.19 11.79
N SER A 144 -11.42 4.15 11.37
CA SER A 144 -11.33 4.59 9.97
C SER A 144 -9.93 4.30 9.44
N ILE A 145 -9.84 3.40 8.46
CA ILE A 145 -8.61 3.21 7.68
C ILE A 145 -8.60 4.24 6.56
N LYS A 146 -7.81 5.28 6.74
CA LYS A 146 -7.69 6.39 5.78
C LYS A 146 -6.62 6.08 4.75
N LEU A 147 -6.93 6.24 3.48
CA LEU A 147 -6.07 5.97 2.33
C LEU A 147 -5.82 7.27 1.54
N SER A 148 -4.56 7.58 1.25
CA SER A 148 -4.16 8.77 0.48
C SER A 148 -3.15 8.43 -0.61
N SER A 149 -3.18 9.19 -1.71
CA SER A 149 -2.13 9.17 -2.76
C SER A 149 -0.92 10.03 -2.39
N THR A 150 -0.96 10.71 -1.24
CA THR A 150 0.11 11.57 -0.70
C THR A 150 0.44 11.18 0.74
N LYS A 151 1.54 11.69 1.28
CA LYS A 151 1.95 11.43 2.68
C LYS A 151 1.13 12.20 3.72
N GLU A 152 0.13 12.96 3.28
CA GLU A 152 -0.75 13.72 4.15
C GLU A 152 -2.08 12.99 4.37
N VAL A 153 -2.58 13.02 5.61
CA VAL A 153 -3.90 12.48 5.98
C VAL A 153 -4.99 13.47 5.60
N SER A 154 -5.11 13.72 4.31
CA SER A 154 -6.12 14.59 3.70
C SER A 154 -6.55 14.01 2.36
N LYS A 155 -7.75 14.38 1.87
CA LYS A 155 -8.28 13.91 0.58
C LYS A 155 -8.35 12.37 0.50
N VAL A 156 -8.87 11.76 1.56
CA VAL A 156 -8.75 10.32 1.81
C VAL A 156 -9.98 9.55 1.35
N LEU A 157 -9.75 8.37 0.76
CA LEU A 157 -10.73 7.29 0.77
C LEU A 157 -10.70 6.65 2.16
N GLN A 158 -11.85 6.28 2.70
CA GLN A 158 -11.96 5.70 4.03
C GLN A 158 -12.64 4.33 3.93
N PHE A 159 -12.02 3.34 4.57
CA PHE A 159 -12.72 2.11 4.96
C PHE A 159 -13.01 2.22 6.45
N GLU A 160 -14.27 2.35 6.81
CA GLU A 160 -14.68 2.55 8.19
C GLU A 160 -15.30 1.26 8.72
N TYR A 161 -15.02 0.92 9.98
CA TYR A 161 -15.61 -0.25 10.59
C TYR A 161 -15.85 -0.11 12.10
N THR A 162 -16.88 -0.76 12.60
CA THR A 162 -17.12 -1.00 14.02
C THR A 162 -17.26 -2.50 14.23
N ALA A 163 -16.32 -3.10 14.96
CA ALA A 163 -16.33 -4.52 15.26
C ALA A 163 -16.88 -4.77 16.66
N GLU A 164 -17.84 -5.68 16.74
CA GLU A 164 -18.37 -6.28 17.96
C GLU A 164 -18.11 -7.79 17.93
N SER A 165 -18.53 -8.54 18.96
CA SER A 165 -18.17 -9.95 19.15
C SER A 165 -18.45 -10.81 17.90
N GLU A 166 -19.64 -10.70 17.32
CA GLU A 166 -20.08 -11.56 16.21
C GLU A 166 -20.26 -10.80 14.89
N THR A 167 -20.20 -9.47 14.92
CA THR A 167 -20.56 -8.63 13.77
C THR A 167 -19.53 -7.53 13.57
N VAL A 168 -19.15 -7.33 12.32
CA VAL A 168 -18.45 -6.12 11.87
C VAL A 168 -19.42 -5.31 11.02
N TRP A 169 -19.67 -4.07 11.43
CA TRP A 169 -20.32 -3.04 10.62
C TRP A 169 -19.23 -2.29 9.87
N TRP A 170 -19.43 -2.02 8.60
CA TRP A 170 -18.40 -1.39 7.78
C TRP A 170 -18.98 -0.60 6.61
N ASP A 171 -18.22 0.35 6.10
CA ASP A 171 -18.58 1.13 4.93
C ASP A 171 -17.34 1.65 4.18
N LEU A 172 -17.59 2.12 2.95
CA LEU A 172 -16.67 2.91 2.17
C LEU A 172 -17.14 4.37 2.24
N SER A 173 -16.21 5.30 2.47
CA SER A 173 -16.54 6.70 2.62
C SER A 173 -15.63 7.61 1.79
N CYS A 174 -16.28 8.42 0.96
CA CYS A 174 -15.71 9.41 0.07
C CYS A 174 -15.89 10.85 0.59
N ILE A 175 -16.50 11.04 1.77
CA ILE A 175 -16.84 12.36 2.35
C ILE A 175 -15.61 13.28 2.45
N ASN A 176 -14.44 12.73 2.77
CA ASN A 176 -13.19 13.49 2.90
C ASN A 176 -12.28 13.38 1.67
N MET A 177 -12.79 12.85 0.57
CA MET A 177 -12.06 12.63 -0.67
C MET A 177 -12.28 13.78 -1.66
N GLU A 178 -11.30 14.05 -2.52
CA GLU A 178 -11.50 14.99 -3.63
C GLU A 178 -12.24 14.32 -4.80
N LYS A 179 -13.12 15.06 -5.49
CA LYS A 179 -13.98 14.52 -6.56
C LYS A 179 -13.22 13.82 -7.70
N ASN A 180 -11.98 14.21 -7.97
CA ASN A 180 -11.14 13.62 -9.01
C ASN A 180 -9.90 12.90 -8.42
N SER A 181 -10.10 12.23 -7.30
CA SER A 181 -9.02 11.48 -6.66
C SER A 181 -8.50 10.37 -7.57
N TRP A 182 -7.31 9.87 -7.23
CA TRP A 182 -6.75 8.67 -7.82
C TRP A 182 -7.70 7.46 -7.64
N PHE A 183 -8.42 7.40 -6.52
CA PHE A 183 -9.34 6.31 -6.20
C PHE A 183 -10.58 6.32 -7.10
N THR A 184 -11.24 7.46 -7.30
CA THR A 184 -12.41 7.54 -8.20
C THR A 184 -12.01 7.39 -9.65
N THR A 185 -10.82 7.84 -10.04
CA THR A 185 -10.31 7.67 -11.41
C THR A 185 -10.16 6.18 -11.79
N HIS A 186 -9.69 5.35 -10.87
CA HIS A 186 -9.38 3.94 -11.14
C HIS A 186 -10.40 2.95 -10.59
N GLY A 187 -11.29 3.39 -9.70
CA GLY A 187 -12.28 2.56 -9.05
C GLY A 187 -11.71 1.77 -7.86
N PHE A 188 -12.61 1.22 -7.07
CA PHE A 188 -12.29 0.39 -5.92
C PHE A 188 -13.48 -0.50 -5.56
N SER A 189 -13.22 -1.61 -4.85
CA SER A 189 -14.27 -2.52 -4.39
C SER A 189 -13.89 -3.21 -3.09
N ALA A 190 -14.86 -3.41 -2.21
CA ALA A 190 -14.73 -4.17 -0.98
C ALA A 190 -15.60 -5.44 -1.07
N THR A 191 -14.96 -6.60 -0.92
CA THR A 191 -15.61 -7.91 -1.02
C THR A 191 -15.34 -8.72 0.24
N PRO A 192 -16.37 -9.06 1.03
CA PRO A 192 -16.24 -10.01 2.14
C PRO A 192 -15.92 -11.42 1.66
N SER A 193 -15.18 -12.19 2.45
CA SER A 193 -14.87 -13.60 2.18
C SER A 193 -16.07 -14.53 2.41
N ILE A 194 -17.11 -14.04 3.09
CA ILE A 194 -18.36 -14.75 3.32
C ILE A 194 -19.36 -14.27 2.25
N GLU A 195 -19.74 -15.16 1.33
CA GLU A 195 -20.54 -14.83 0.15
C GLU A 195 -21.92 -14.23 0.47
N SER A 196 -22.50 -14.55 1.63
CA SER A 196 -23.79 -13.99 2.04
C SER A 196 -23.71 -12.54 2.51
N CYS A 197 -22.50 -12.00 2.73
CA CYS A 197 -22.33 -10.62 3.12
C CYS A 197 -22.32 -9.70 1.88
N PRO A 198 -22.94 -8.51 1.95
CA PRO A 198 -22.95 -7.56 0.85
C PRO A 198 -21.53 -7.10 0.49
N SER A 199 -21.28 -6.82 -0.78
CA SER A 199 -20.07 -6.15 -1.26
C SER A 199 -20.39 -4.70 -1.61
N ALA A 200 -19.35 -3.87 -1.73
CA ALA A 200 -19.46 -2.49 -2.20
C ALA A 200 -18.48 -2.26 -3.37
N LYS A 201 -18.90 -1.58 -4.43
CA LYS A 201 -18.09 -1.29 -5.61
C LYS A 201 -18.35 0.10 -6.17
N CYS A 202 -17.27 0.84 -6.37
CA CYS A 202 -17.26 2.10 -7.10
C CYS A 202 -16.47 1.93 -8.40
N ALA A 203 -17.13 2.13 -9.53
CA ALA A 203 -16.52 1.98 -10.83
C ALA A 203 -15.47 3.07 -11.11
N ALA A 204 -14.51 2.77 -11.99
CA ALA A 204 -13.59 3.78 -12.50
C ALA A 204 -14.36 4.94 -13.16
N GLY A 205 -14.02 6.17 -12.77
CA GLY A 205 -14.68 7.40 -13.18
C GLY A 205 -15.95 7.75 -12.39
N ASP A 206 -16.40 6.92 -11.46
CA ASP A 206 -17.61 7.18 -10.67
C ASP A 206 -17.32 8.09 -9.47
N THR A 207 -17.48 9.40 -9.67
CA THR A 207 -17.23 10.40 -8.63
C THR A 207 -18.38 10.57 -7.65
N ASN A 208 -19.53 9.93 -7.86
CA ASN A 208 -20.71 10.00 -6.99
C ASN A 208 -21.23 8.59 -6.72
N CYS A 209 -20.33 7.66 -6.44
CA CYS A 209 -20.63 6.26 -6.23
C CYS A 209 -21.66 6.09 -5.10
N SER A 210 -22.78 5.43 -5.41
CA SER A 210 -23.87 5.19 -4.45
C SER A 210 -23.58 4.04 -3.48
N GLU A 211 -22.47 3.33 -3.65
CA GLU A 211 -22.05 2.25 -2.73
C GLU A 211 -20.98 2.74 -1.72
N ALA A 212 -20.79 4.06 -1.64
CA ALA A 212 -19.92 4.71 -0.68
C ALA A 212 -20.53 6.03 -0.23
N TYR A 213 -20.36 6.36 1.04
CA TYR A 213 -20.83 7.63 1.61
C TYR A 213 -20.25 8.82 0.84
N GLN A 214 -21.12 9.67 0.31
CA GLN A 214 -20.75 10.95 -0.31
C GLN A 214 -21.01 12.11 0.64
N ASN A 215 -22.00 11.97 1.53
CA ASN A 215 -22.43 12.97 2.50
C ASN A 215 -22.62 12.35 3.89
N PRO A 216 -22.54 13.15 4.97
CA PRO A 216 -22.69 12.65 6.34
C PRO A 216 -24.04 11.99 6.68
N ASP A 217 -25.09 12.27 5.90
CA ASP A 217 -26.46 11.78 6.09
C ASP A 217 -26.83 10.59 5.19
N ASP A 218 -25.89 10.11 4.36
CA ASP A 218 -26.08 8.90 3.56
C ASP A 218 -26.23 7.66 4.48
N VAL A 219 -26.70 6.54 3.93
CA VAL A 219 -26.93 5.29 4.69
C VAL A 219 -26.41 4.10 3.89
N ASP A 220 -25.07 3.95 3.88
CA ASP A 220 -24.37 2.88 3.15
C ASP A 220 -23.59 1.94 4.08
N THR A 221 -23.95 1.89 5.37
CA THR A 221 -23.36 0.93 6.32
C THR A 221 -23.78 -0.50 5.98
N LEU A 222 -22.78 -1.34 5.77
CA LEU A 222 -22.89 -2.77 5.53
C LEU A 222 -22.52 -3.57 6.78
N SER A 223 -22.79 -4.87 6.75
CA SER A 223 -22.52 -5.76 7.88
C SER A 223 -22.08 -7.13 7.43
N CYS A 224 -21.26 -7.77 8.25
CA CYS A 224 -20.86 -9.14 8.07
C CYS A 224 -20.51 -9.79 9.41
N SER A 225 -20.35 -11.12 9.43
CA SER A 225 -19.74 -11.78 10.58
C SER A 225 -18.35 -11.22 10.86
N SER A 226 -18.00 -11.07 12.15
CA SER A 226 -16.66 -10.69 12.60
C SER A 226 -15.56 -11.69 12.21
N ASP A 227 -15.92 -12.89 11.72
CA ASP A 227 -14.95 -13.84 11.15
C ASP A 227 -14.59 -13.54 9.69
N SER A 228 -15.30 -12.62 9.04
CA SER A 228 -15.09 -12.29 7.62
C SER A 228 -13.80 -11.52 7.38
N VAL A 229 -13.15 -11.85 6.27
CA VAL A 229 -12.10 -11.02 5.68
C VAL A 229 -12.75 -10.08 4.68
N ILE A 230 -12.66 -8.77 4.89
CA ILE A 230 -13.15 -7.80 3.91
C ILE A 230 -11.96 -7.34 3.08
N LYS A 231 -11.94 -7.73 1.80
CA LYS A 231 -10.88 -7.37 0.88
C LYS A 231 -11.24 -6.11 0.10
N LEU A 232 -10.56 -5.01 0.36
CA LEU A 232 -10.62 -3.78 -0.43
C LEU A 232 -9.55 -3.79 -1.51
N VAL A 233 -9.95 -3.75 -2.78
CA VAL A 233 -9.06 -3.65 -3.93
C VAL A 233 -9.15 -2.24 -4.51
N LEU A 234 -8.00 -1.60 -4.68
CA LEU A 234 -7.84 -0.30 -5.34
C LEU A 234 -7.33 -0.53 -6.76
N GLY A 235 -8.06 -0.05 -7.79
CA GLY A 235 -7.75 -0.30 -9.20
C GLY A 235 -8.23 -1.66 -9.66
#